data_AF-A0A6A5ANV6-F1
#
_entry.id   AF-A0A6A5ANV6-F1
#
_cell.length_a   1.000
_cell.length_b   1.000
_cell.length_c   1.000
_cell.angle_alpha   90.00
_cell.angle_beta   90.00
_cell.angle_gamma   90.00
#
_symmetry.space_group_name_H-M   'P 1'
#
loop_
_entity.id
_entity.type
_entity.pdbx_description
1 polymer ?
#
loop_
_entity_poly.entity_id
_entity_poly.type
_entity_poly.pdbx_seq_one_letter_code
_entity_poly.pdbx_strand_id
1 'polypeptide(L)'
;MYTPSSWPMQLAVLLLHERAVTSVKFLRGGMQAFQRDYPFMITGRKDPYPVSPLSTPVKTTVAVDSLPRNIHTHHGHSSTTTHHALTFPNDVVPGFLYLGNVWQASQPEVLRKMGITHVMSICENGPSHPMPRITYMNVPPASLHDAFDGVYAFLKKARKAGGKVLINCVSGVSASPTLAV
;
A
#
# COMPACT_ATOMS: atom_id res chain seq x y z
N MET A 1 -10.37 -14.58 -18.95
CA MET A 1 -9.77 -15.85 -18.47
C MET A 1 -8.59 -16.13 -19.39
N TYR A 2 -7.37 -16.33 -18.87
CA TYR A 2 -6.20 -16.53 -19.72
C TYR A 2 -6.27 -17.92 -20.36
N THR A 3 -6.37 -17.97 -21.69
CA THR A 3 -6.37 -19.24 -22.42
C THR A 3 -4.92 -19.71 -22.64
N PRO A 4 -4.69 -21.03 -22.82
CA PRO A 4 -3.34 -21.56 -23.12
C PRO A 4 -2.72 -20.95 -24.39
N SER A 5 -3.56 -20.54 -25.34
CA SER A 5 -3.17 -19.89 -26.59
C SER A 5 -3.06 -18.37 -26.50
N SER A 6 -3.35 -17.77 -25.34
CA SER A 6 -3.24 -16.32 -25.19
C SER A 6 -1.77 -15.89 -25.13
N TRP A 7 -1.46 -14.75 -25.76
CA TRP A 7 -0.11 -14.19 -25.78
C TRP A 7 0.51 -14.02 -24.37
N PRO A 8 -0.21 -13.58 -23.32
CA PRO A 8 0.34 -13.51 -21.97
C PRO A 8 0.78 -14.89 -21.43
N MET A 9 0.08 -15.97 -21.79
CA MET A 9 0.42 -17.32 -21.37
C MET A 9 1.65 -17.85 -22.13
N GLN A 10 1.72 -17.59 -23.44
CA GLN A 10 2.90 -17.93 -24.25
C GLN A 10 4.15 -17.19 -23.74
N LEU A 11 4.03 -15.89 -23.44
CA LEU A 11 5.12 -15.12 -22.85
C LEU A 11 5.54 -15.69 -21.48
N ALA A 12 4.58 -16.05 -20.62
CA ALA A 12 4.89 -16.64 -19.32
C ALA A 12 5.66 -17.96 -19.44
N VAL A 13 5.28 -18.82 -20.38
CA VAL A 13 5.99 -20.07 -20.67
C VAL A 13 7.41 -19.77 -21.16
N LEU A 14 7.59 -18.80 -22.07
CA LEU A 14 8.91 -18.40 -22.56
C LEU A 14 9.82 -17.88 -21.43
N LEU A 15 9.31 -16.98 -20.58
CA LEU A 15 10.07 -16.42 -19.45
C LEU A 15 10.56 -17.50 -18.47
N LEU A 16 9.75 -18.53 -18.23
CA LEU A 16 10.12 -19.67 -17.39
C LEU A 16 11.11 -20.60 -18.09
N HIS A 17 10.88 -20.88 -19.38
CA HIS A 17 11.74 -21.76 -20.18
C HIS A 17 13.15 -21.19 -20.34
N GLU A 18 13.27 -19.89 -20.61
CA GLU A 18 14.55 -19.18 -20.69
C GLU A 18 15.20 -18.95 -19.31
N ARG A 19 14.53 -19.36 -18.22
CA ARG A 19 14.96 -19.12 -16.84
C ARG A 19 15.19 -17.65 -16.51
N ALA A 20 14.51 -16.75 -17.23
CA ALA A 20 14.53 -15.31 -16.95
C ALA A 20 13.84 -15.00 -15.61
N VAL A 21 12.86 -15.82 -15.22
CA VAL A 21 12.14 -15.72 -13.94
C VAL A 21 11.89 -17.11 -13.34
N THR A 22 11.66 -17.17 -12.03
CA THR A 22 11.30 -18.41 -11.32
C THR A 22 9.80 -18.64 -11.22
N SER A 23 8.99 -17.59 -11.39
CA SER A 23 7.53 -17.69 -11.38
C SER A 23 6.88 -16.54 -12.16
N VAL A 24 5.71 -16.82 -12.73
CA VAL A 24 4.84 -15.82 -13.36
C VAL A 24 3.45 -15.94 -12.73
N LYS A 25 2.86 -14.80 -12.38
CA LYS A 25 1.50 -14.72 -11.84
C LYS A 25 0.67 -13.76 -12.66
N PHE A 26 -0.61 -14.07 -12.81
CA PHE A 26 -1.55 -13.24 -13.55
C PHE A 26 -2.54 -12.55 -12.62
N LEU A 27 -2.90 -11.31 -12.94
CA LEU A 27 -3.98 -10.61 -12.26
C LEU A 27 -5.33 -11.26 -12.61
N ARG A 28 -6.01 -11.80 -11.60
CA ARG A 28 -7.33 -12.40 -11.80
C ARG A 28 -8.31 -11.31 -12.26
N GLY A 29 -8.90 -11.50 -13.45
CA GLY A 29 -9.77 -10.50 -14.06
C GLY A 29 -9.04 -9.36 -14.78
N GLY A 30 -7.70 -9.44 -14.88
CA GLY A 30 -6.86 -8.48 -15.60
C GLY A 30 -6.80 -7.10 -14.95
N MET A 31 -6.29 -6.13 -15.71
CA MET A 31 -6.11 -4.74 -15.24
C MET A 31 -7.45 -4.07 -14.88
N GLN A 32 -8.55 -4.43 -15.55
CA GLN A 32 -9.87 -3.86 -15.28
C GLN A 32 -10.37 -4.22 -13.87
N ALA A 33 -10.28 -5.49 -13.47
CA ALA A 33 -10.63 -5.92 -12.13
C ALA A 33 -9.72 -5.25 -11.08
N PHE A 34 -8.42 -5.19 -11.37
CA PHE A 34 -7.46 -4.51 -10.49
C PHE A 34 -7.78 -3.02 -10.32
N GLN A 35 -8.10 -2.30 -11.39
CA GLN A 35 -8.45 -0.87 -11.33
C GLN A 35 -9.75 -0.62 -10.55
N ARG A 36 -10.72 -1.52 -10.66
CA ARG A 36 -11.97 -1.43 -9.89
C ARG A 36 -11.72 -1.63 -8.40
N ASP A 37 -10.89 -2.59 -8.04
CA ASP A 37 -10.70 -3.01 -6.65
C ASP A 37 -9.60 -2.15 -5.95
N TYR A 38 -8.63 -1.64 -6.71
CA TYR A 38 -7.49 -0.83 -6.25
C TYR A 38 -7.32 0.47 -7.06
N PRO A 39 -8.37 1.33 -7.18
CA PRO A 39 -8.31 2.55 -7.99
C PRO A 39 -7.22 3.52 -7.52
N PHE A 40 -6.91 3.49 -6.22
CA PHE A 40 -5.90 4.33 -5.58
C PHE A 40 -4.45 4.02 -6.00
N MET A 41 -4.18 2.83 -6.56
CA MET A 41 -2.86 2.44 -7.07
C MET A 41 -2.65 2.81 -8.54
N ILE A 42 -3.73 3.02 -9.29
CA ILE A 42 -3.67 3.32 -10.72
C ILE A 42 -3.50 4.83 -10.96
N THR A 43 -4.01 5.67 -10.06
CA THR A 43 -3.87 7.12 -10.18
C THR A 43 -2.57 7.61 -9.54
N GLY A 44 -1.46 7.50 -10.26
CA GLY A 44 -0.19 8.12 -9.89
C GLY A 44 0.14 9.27 -10.84
N ARG A 45 0.39 10.46 -10.29
CA ARG A 45 0.75 11.76 -10.93
C ARG A 45 -0.42 12.64 -11.37
N LYS A 46 -0.90 13.48 -10.45
CA LYS A 46 -1.08 14.89 -10.80
C LYS A 46 0.30 15.53 -10.70
N ASP A 47 1.14 15.34 -11.70
CA ASP A 47 2.25 16.26 -11.89
C ASP A 47 1.62 17.63 -12.20
N PRO A 48 2.09 18.74 -11.62
CA PRO A 48 1.65 20.09 -12.01
C PRO A 48 1.93 20.43 -13.48
N TYR A 49 2.66 19.55 -14.19
CA TYR A 49 3.04 19.71 -15.58
C TYR A 49 2.51 18.53 -16.40
N PRO A 50 1.74 18.79 -17.48
CA PRO A 50 1.36 17.73 -18.40
C PRO A 50 2.62 17.23 -19.12
N VAL A 51 3.14 16.07 -18.71
CA VAL A 51 4.06 15.33 -19.56
C VAL A 51 3.24 14.70 -20.68
N SER A 52 3.53 15.12 -21.91
CA SER A 52 2.94 14.57 -23.14
C SER A 52 2.98 13.04 -23.11
N PRO A 53 1.93 12.35 -23.62
CA PRO A 53 1.94 10.90 -23.66
C PRO A 53 3.13 10.42 -24.50
N LEU A 54 3.98 9.59 -23.89
CA LEU A 54 5.13 8.99 -24.55
C LEU A 54 4.61 7.94 -25.55
N SER A 55 4.50 8.36 -26.80
CA SER A 55 4.44 7.46 -27.95
C SER A 55 5.67 6.56 -27.96
N THR A 56 5.48 5.25 -27.93
CA THR A 56 6.49 4.31 -28.48
C THR A 56 6.73 4.65 -29.96
N PRO A 57 7.95 4.57 -30.52
CA PRO A 57 8.79 3.37 -30.46
C PRO A 57 10.30 3.61 -30.21
N VAL A 58 10.98 2.49 -29.92
CA VAL A 58 12.43 2.27 -29.81
C VAL A 58 13.29 3.17 -30.73
N LYS A 59 14.34 3.79 -30.16
CA LYS A 59 15.64 4.00 -30.81
C LYS A 59 16.75 4.26 -29.77
N THR A 60 17.80 3.46 -29.88
CA THR A 60 19.11 3.49 -29.21
C THR A 60 19.78 4.86 -29.20
N THR A 61 20.27 5.36 -28.05
CA THR A 61 21.64 5.92 -27.89
C THR A 61 22.00 6.20 -26.42
N VAL A 62 23.29 6.02 -26.13
CA VAL A 62 24.05 6.23 -24.88
C VAL A 62 24.31 7.72 -24.56
N ALA A 63 24.35 8.07 -23.27
CA ALA A 63 25.32 8.99 -22.61
C ALA A 63 24.90 9.20 -21.11
N VAL A 64 25.68 8.79 -20.10
CA VAL A 64 26.59 9.64 -19.26
C VAL A 64 26.15 11.12 -19.21
N ASP A 65 25.93 11.78 -18.07
CA ASP A 65 26.95 12.01 -17.04
C ASP A 65 26.38 12.83 -15.84
N SER A 66 27.11 12.79 -14.71
CA SER A 66 27.30 13.87 -13.72
C SER A 66 26.16 14.41 -12.81
N LEU A 67 26.25 14.02 -11.53
CA LEU A 67 25.77 14.77 -10.34
C LEU A 67 26.45 16.16 -10.23
N PRO A 68 25.81 17.11 -9.52
CA PRO A 68 26.56 17.84 -8.51
C PRO A 68 25.94 17.76 -7.11
N ARG A 69 26.86 17.47 -6.19
CA ARG A 69 26.83 17.54 -4.74
C ARG A 69 26.72 19.00 -4.31
N ASN A 70 25.77 19.35 -3.43
CA ASN A 70 25.96 20.53 -2.58
C ASN A 70 25.30 20.35 -1.21
N ILE A 71 26.13 20.54 -0.18
CA ILE A 71 25.87 20.36 1.24
C ILE A 71 25.57 21.74 1.81
N HIS A 72 24.37 21.96 2.36
CA HIS A 72 24.14 23.01 3.34
C HIS A 72 23.14 22.52 4.40
N THR A 73 23.65 22.41 5.63
CA THR A 73 22.96 22.13 6.88
C THR A 73 22.19 23.36 7.34
N HIS A 74 20.86 23.28 7.41
CA HIS A 74 20.03 24.14 8.26
C HIS A 74 18.82 23.36 8.78
N HIS A 75 18.75 23.21 10.11
CA HIS A 75 17.54 22.88 10.84
C HIS A 75 16.51 23.99 10.63
N GLY A 76 15.35 23.66 10.09
CA GLY A 76 14.24 24.60 9.93
C GLY A 76 13.08 23.94 9.19
N HIS A 77 11.89 24.01 9.78
CA HIS A 77 10.63 23.52 9.24
C HIS A 77 10.45 23.92 7.78
N SER A 78 10.56 22.96 6.87
CA SER A 78 10.24 23.17 5.46
C SER A 78 9.06 22.28 5.09
N SER A 79 7.90 22.93 5.01
CA SER A 79 6.74 22.51 4.25
C SER A 79 7.10 22.40 2.76
N THR A 80 7.94 21.45 2.41
CA THR A 80 8.11 20.99 1.03
C THR A 80 7.26 19.75 0.88
N THR A 81 6.04 19.94 0.37
CA THR A 81 5.19 18.87 -0.14
C THR A 81 5.85 18.31 -1.40
N THR A 82 6.96 17.58 -1.23
CA THR A 82 7.31 16.52 -2.14
C THR A 82 6.14 15.56 -2.07
N HIS A 83 5.35 15.45 -3.14
CA HIS A 83 4.41 14.35 -3.31
C HIS A 83 5.22 13.05 -3.42
N HIS A 84 5.79 12.60 -2.30
CA HIS A 84 6.30 11.25 -2.15
C HIS A 84 5.14 10.34 -2.56
N ALA A 85 5.40 9.42 -3.48
CA ALA A 85 4.42 8.43 -3.89
C ALA A 85 3.80 7.85 -2.62
N LEU A 86 2.48 8.02 -2.45
CA LEU A 86 1.80 7.54 -1.25
C LEU A 86 1.95 6.01 -1.24
N THR A 87 2.78 5.50 -0.33
CA THR A 87 2.90 4.06 -0.11
C THR A 87 1.63 3.61 0.61
N PHE A 88 0.82 2.77 -0.03
CA PHE A 88 -0.40 2.24 0.56
C PHE A 88 -0.12 0.97 1.40
N PRO A 89 -0.87 0.74 2.49
CA PRO A 89 -0.89 -0.52 3.23
C PRO A 89 -1.11 -1.74 2.32
N ASN A 90 -0.47 -2.85 2.68
CA ASN A 90 -0.65 -4.14 2.01
C ASN A 90 -1.99 -4.75 2.38
N ASP A 91 -2.64 -5.46 1.46
CA ASP A 91 -3.84 -6.22 1.75
C ASP A 91 -3.51 -7.63 2.25
N VAL A 92 -4.20 -8.05 3.30
CA VAL A 92 -4.15 -9.44 3.80
C VAL A 92 -5.42 -10.17 3.45
N VAL A 93 -6.56 -9.51 3.69
CA VAL A 93 -7.87 -9.97 3.22
C VAL A 93 -8.39 -8.92 2.24
N PRO A 94 -8.40 -9.21 0.93
CA PRO A 94 -8.79 -8.25 -0.08
C PRO A 94 -10.13 -7.58 0.25
N GLY A 95 -10.12 -6.25 0.26
CA GLY A 95 -11.31 -5.43 0.52
C GLY A 95 -11.74 -5.35 1.99
N PHE A 96 -11.03 -5.98 2.94
CA PHE A 96 -11.40 -5.97 4.36
C PHE A 96 -10.25 -5.65 5.31
N LEU A 97 -9.12 -6.36 5.22
CA LEU A 97 -8.03 -6.27 6.19
C LEU A 97 -6.72 -5.86 5.53
N TYR A 98 -6.09 -4.82 6.07
CA TYR A 98 -4.86 -4.22 5.57
C TYR A 98 -3.80 -4.14 6.66
N LEU A 99 -2.52 -4.27 6.27
CA LEU A 99 -1.35 -4.12 7.12
C LEU A 99 -0.52 -2.92 6.69
N GLY A 100 -0.21 -2.04 7.64
CA GLY A 100 0.61 -0.87 7.38
C GLY A 100 1.50 -0.49 8.55
N ASN A 101 2.20 0.63 8.37
CA ASN A 101 2.99 1.26 9.41
C ASN A 101 2.24 2.47 10.03
N VAL A 102 2.81 3.02 11.10
CA VAL A 102 2.21 4.16 11.81
C VAL A 102 2.03 5.39 10.92
N TRP A 103 2.95 5.64 9.99
CA TRP A 103 2.85 6.77 9.05
C TRP A 103 1.62 6.63 8.16
N GLN A 104 1.41 5.46 7.55
CA GLN A 104 0.25 5.18 6.71
C GLN A 104 -1.07 5.29 7.48
N ALA A 105 -1.10 4.82 8.74
CA ALA A 105 -2.25 4.92 9.62
C ALA A 105 -2.53 6.35 10.10
N SER A 106 -1.53 7.23 10.05
CA SER A 106 -1.69 8.66 10.37
C SER A 106 -2.08 9.52 9.17
N GLN A 107 -1.98 9.00 7.95
CA GLN A 107 -2.10 9.81 6.74
C GLN A 107 -3.55 9.87 6.21
N PRO A 108 -4.23 11.04 6.27
CA PRO A 108 -5.65 11.12 5.93
C PRO A 108 -5.97 10.74 4.48
N GLU A 109 -5.06 11.06 3.57
CA GLU A 109 -5.21 10.70 2.16
C GLU A 109 -5.17 9.19 1.94
N VAL A 110 -4.32 8.46 2.66
CA VAL A 110 -4.21 7.00 2.57
C VAL A 110 -5.50 6.36 3.07
N LEU A 111 -5.94 6.75 4.28
CA LEU A 111 -7.16 6.23 4.90
C LEU A 111 -8.39 6.51 4.02
N ARG A 112 -8.52 7.73 3.49
CA ARG A 112 -9.63 8.12 2.61
C ARG A 112 -9.61 7.36 1.29
N LYS A 113 -8.47 7.29 0.59
CA LYS A 113 -8.36 6.64 -0.72
C LYS A 113 -8.63 5.14 -0.66
N MET A 114 -8.22 4.49 0.42
CA MET A 114 -8.49 3.06 0.62
C MET A 114 -9.89 2.79 1.19
N GLY A 115 -10.56 3.82 1.71
CA GLY A 115 -11.86 3.70 2.37
C GLY A 115 -11.76 3.02 3.73
N ILE A 116 -10.66 3.24 4.46
CA ILE A 116 -10.47 2.71 5.81
C ILE A 116 -11.49 3.33 6.76
N THR A 117 -12.13 2.48 7.55
CA THR A 117 -13.18 2.86 8.52
C THR A 117 -12.79 2.53 9.96
N HIS A 118 -11.81 1.64 10.12
CA HIS A 118 -11.35 1.13 11.39
C HIS A 118 -9.82 1.07 11.37
N VAL A 119 -9.17 1.58 12.43
CA VAL A 119 -7.71 1.52 12.58
C VAL A 119 -7.39 0.86 13.91
N MET A 120 -6.55 -0.17 13.86
CA MET A 120 -6.04 -0.87 15.03
C MET A 120 -4.53 -0.67 15.12
N SER A 121 -4.10 0.06 16.15
CA SER A 121 -2.69 0.38 16.36
C SER A 121 -2.12 -0.51 17.46
N ILE A 122 -1.01 -1.17 17.18
CA ILE A 122 -0.20 -1.94 18.15
C ILE A 122 1.03 -1.13 18.54
N CYS A 123 0.83 0.15 18.82
CA CYS A 123 1.88 1.06 19.25
C CYS A 123 1.66 1.45 20.71
N GLU A 124 2.74 1.82 21.38
CA GLU A 124 2.70 2.25 22.78
C GLU A 124 1.83 3.52 22.95
N ASN A 125 1.86 4.39 21.94
CA ASN A 125 1.02 5.57 21.85
C ASN A 125 -0.12 5.36 20.84
N GLY A 126 -1.31 5.85 21.19
CA GLY A 126 -2.45 5.91 20.28
C GLY A 126 -2.22 6.89 19.11
N PRO A 127 -3.18 6.98 18.16
CA PRO A 127 -3.07 7.88 17.02
C PRO A 127 -2.96 9.34 17.49
N SER A 128 -1.93 10.05 17.04
CA SER A 128 -1.70 11.46 17.43
C SER A 128 -2.80 12.40 16.93
N HIS A 129 -3.41 12.10 15.78
CA HIS A 129 -4.44 12.91 15.15
C HIS A 129 -5.57 11.99 14.64
N PRO A 130 -6.55 11.63 15.49
CA PRO A 130 -7.64 10.78 15.07
C PRO A 130 -8.56 11.50 14.08
N MET A 131 -8.92 10.81 13.00
CA MET A 131 -9.83 11.34 12.00
C MET A 131 -11.30 11.09 12.39
N PRO A 132 -12.21 12.01 12.05
CA PRO A 132 -13.63 11.79 12.23
C PRO A 132 -14.10 10.60 11.38
N ARG A 133 -15.12 9.87 11.88
CA ARG A 133 -15.75 8.70 11.23
C ARG A 133 -14.86 7.46 11.09
N ILE A 134 -13.68 7.44 11.72
CA ILE A 134 -12.86 6.24 11.86
C ILE A 134 -12.95 5.75 13.31
N THR A 135 -13.16 4.44 13.47
CA THR A 135 -13.13 3.80 14.80
C THR A 135 -11.71 3.34 15.09
N TYR A 136 -11.14 3.78 16.21
CA TYR A 136 -9.78 3.44 16.60
C TYR A 136 -9.77 2.42 17.75
N MET A 137 -8.82 1.50 17.72
CA MET A 137 -8.47 0.62 18.83
C MET A 137 -6.95 0.65 19.01
N ASN A 138 -6.48 0.89 20.23
CA ASN A 138 -5.06 0.79 20.55
C ASN A 138 -4.82 -0.44 21.42
N VAL A 139 -3.85 -1.26 21.04
CA VAL A 139 -3.42 -2.44 21.79
C VAL A 139 -1.95 -2.26 22.12
N PRO A 140 -1.59 -1.95 23.38
CA PRO A 140 -0.19 -1.89 23.77
C PRO A 140 0.52 -3.22 23.45
N PRO A 141 1.76 -3.20 22.91
CA PRO A 141 2.49 -4.43 22.60
C PRO A 141 2.60 -5.39 23.79
N ALA A 142 2.73 -4.86 25.00
CA ALA A 142 2.83 -5.64 26.24
C ALA A 142 1.57 -6.44 26.57
N SER A 143 0.38 -6.02 26.11
CA SER A 143 -0.90 -6.67 26.39
C SER A 143 -1.50 -7.36 25.17
N LEU A 144 -0.71 -7.57 24.12
CA LEU A 144 -1.17 -8.16 22.86
C LEU A 144 -1.81 -9.55 23.07
N HIS A 145 -1.21 -10.37 23.92
CA HIS A 145 -1.67 -11.72 24.23
C HIS A 145 -3.03 -11.74 24.95
N ASP A 146 -3.30 -10.76 25.81
CA ASP A 146 -4.56 -10.70 26.55
C ASP A 146 -5.66 -9.99 25.75
N ALA A 147 -5.29 -9.27 24.68
CA ALA A 147 -6.19 -8.47 23.88
C ALA A 147 -6.85 -9.23 22.72
N PHE A 148 -6.53 -10.51 22.49
CA PHE A 148 -7.02 -11.27 21.33
C PHE A 148 -8.54 -11.28 21.22
N ASP A 149 -9.27 -11.48 22.32
CA ASP A 149 -10.73 -11.47 22.31
C ASP A 149 -11.29 -10.09 21.91
N GLY A 150 -10.68 -9.01 22.42
CA GLY A 150 -11.03 -7.64 22.06
C GLY A 150 -10.74 -7.33 20.59
N VAL A 151 -9.57 -7.74 20.10
CA VAL A 151 -9.15 -7.62 18.70
C VAL A 151 -10.12 -8.35 17.79
N TYR A 152 -10.47 -9.59 18.14
CA TYR A 152 -11.41 -10.40 17.38
C TYR A 152 -12.81 -9.77 17.35
N ALA A 153 -13.30 -9.28 18.49
CA ALA A 153 -14.57 -8.58 18.57
C ALA A 153 -14.60 -7.31 17.71
N PHE A 154 -13.50 -6.54 17.71
CA PHE A 154 -13.33 -5.36 16.86
C PHE A 154 -13.39 -5.70 15.37
N LEU A 155 -12.63 -6.71 14.93
CA LEU A 155 -12.63 -7.18 13.55
C LEU A 155 -14.01 -7.69 13.12
N LYS A 156 -14.69 -8.45 13.99
CA LYS A 156 -16.04 -8.96 13.72
C LYS A 156 -17.06 -7.83 13.56
N LYS A 157 -16.98 -6.80 14.40
CA LYS A 157 -17.84 -5.61 14.31
C LYS A 157 -17.59 -4.84 13.00
N ALA A 158 -16.32 -4.61 12.65
CA ALA A 158 -15.94 -3.96 11.41
C ALA A 158 -16.46 -4.72 10.19
N ARG A 159 -16.31 -6.05 10.18
CA ARG A 159 -16.80 -6.92 9.10
C ARG A 159 -18.31 -6.87 8.96
N LYS A 160 -19.05 -6.92 10.07
CA LYS A 160 -20.51 -6.82 10.08
C LYS A 160 -21.00 -5.48 9.53
N ALA A 161 -20.24 -4.40 9.75
CA ALA A 161 -20.53 -3.08 9.22
C ALA A 161 -20.08 -2.88 7.76
N GLY A 162 -19.50 -3.88 7.10
CA GLY A 162 -18.91 -3.74 5.76
C GLY A 162 -17.70 -2.81 5.72
N GLY A 163 -17.07 -2.58 6.87
CA GLY A 163 -15.94 -1.67 7.01
C GLY A 163 -14.62 -2.31 6.59
N LYS A 164 -13.63 -1.44 6.32
CA LYS A 164 -12.23 -1.81 6.08
C LYS A 164 -11.37 -1.47 7.28
N VAL A 165 -10.51 -2.41 7.68
CA VAL A 165 -9.63 -2.33 8.85
C VAL A 165 -8.18 -2.22 8.42
N LEU A 166 -7.47 -1.23 8.96
CA LEU A 166 -6.02 -1.12 8.90
C LEU A 166 -5.42 -1.51 10.25
N ILE A 167 -4.61 -2.57 10.29
CA ILE A 167 -3.78 -2.89 11.45
C ILE A 167 -2.38 -2.31 11.20
N ASN A 168 -1.86 -1.54 12.16
CA ASN A 168 -0.52 -0.97 12.06
C ASN A 168 0.31 -1.22 13.32
N CYS A 169 1.63 -1.26 13.13
CA CYS A 169 2.61 -1.09 14.20
C CYS A 169 3.64 -0.03 13.77
N VAL A 170 4.74 0.13 14.51
CA VAL A 170 5.76 1.14 14.22
C VAL A 170 6.32 0.99 12.79
N SER A 171 6.81 -0.20 12.44
CA SER A 171 7.41 -0.48 11.13
C SER A 171 6.51 -1.27 10.17
N GLY A 172 5.43 -1.87 10.66
CA GLY A 172 4.56 -2.76 9.89
C GLY A 172 5.10 -4.19 9.69
N VAL A 173 6.17 -4.59 10.39
CA VAL A 173 6.93 -5.82 10.10
C VAL A 173 6.72 -6.96 11.11
N SER A 174 6.51 -6.70 12.41
CA SER A 174 6.55 -7.74 13.44
C SER A 174 5.21 -7.95 14.18
N ALA A 175 4.68 -6.93 14.87
CA ALA A 175 3.45 -7.09 15.64
C ALA A 175 2.17 -7.09 14.80
N SER A 176 2.14 -6.32 13.69
CA SER A 176 0.95 -6.19 12.85
C SER A 176 0.64 -7.46 12.05
N PRO A 177 1.61 -8.25 11.54
CA PRO A 177 1.33 -9.58 10.99
C PRO A 177 0.75 -10.55 12.00
N THR A 178 1.22 -10.58 13.25
CA THR A 178 0.76 -11.56 14.27
C THR A 178 -0.75 -11.50 14.52
N LEU A 179 -1.37 -10.31 14.47
CA LEU A 179 -2.82 -10.18 14.62
C LEU A 179 -3.61 -10.51 13.35
N ALA A 180 -2.95 -10.58 12.20
CA ALA A 180 -3.59 -10.83 10.92
C ALA A 180 -3.62 -12.31 10.53
N VAL A 181 -2.87 -13.17 11.23
CA VAL A 181 -2.82 -14.64 11.00
C VAL A 181 -3.77 -15.38 11.93
#